data_AF-A0A7C7WX37-F1
#
_entry.id   AF-A0A7C7WX37-F1
#
_cell.length_a   1.000
_cell.length_b   1.000
_cell.length_c   1.000
_cell.angle_alpha   90.00
_cell.angle_beta   90.00
_cell.angle_gamma   90.00
#
_symmetry.space_group_name_H-M   'P 1'
#
loop_
_entity.id
_entity.type
_entity.pdbx_description
1 polymer ?
#
loop_
_entity_poly.entity_id
_entity_poly.type
_entity_poly.pdbx_seq_one_letter_code
_entity_poly.pdbx_strand_id
1 'polypeptide(L)'
;MKIKSTVSKDKSNNPDDVLAVKVALASLGYYETPGYGLTSYPDKAMFAGIKQLQKDWGLKQDGVVKPSGETEQKIKGVLGKSPIQRCVTCGGPHGGSHGDQCEFCANK
;
A
#
# COMPACT_ATOMS: atom_id res chain seq x y z
N MET A 1 -3.88 -8.32 -2.31
CA MET A 1 -2.52 -7.75 -2.26
C MET A 1 -1.49 -8.87 -2.19
N LYS A 2 -0.28 -8.69 -2.74
CA LYS A 2 0.88 -9.57 -2.56
C LYS A 2 2.13 -8.68 -2.58
N ILE A 3 2.96 -8.73 -1.55
CA ILE A 3 4.22 -7.96 -1.53
C ILE A 3 5.40 -8.84 -1.96
N LYS A 4 6.37 -8.23 -2.64
CA LYS A 4 7.56 -8.90 -3.18
C LYS A 4 8.65 -9.05 -2.13
N SER A 5 8.76 -8.06 -1.24
CA SER A 5 9.81 -7.94 -0.23
C SER A 5 9.25 -7.47 1.10
N THR A 6 9.99 -7.70 2.19
CA THR A 6 9.59 -7.21 3.52
C THR A 6 9.57 -5.68 3.52
N VAL A 7 8.45 -5.12 3.97
CA VAL A 7 8.28 -3.69 4.19
C VAL A 7 8.54 -3.39 5.67
N SER A 8 9.58 -2.63 5.98
CA SER A 8 9.92 -2.20 7.34
C SER A 8 10.63 -0.85 7.36
N LYS A 9 10.58 -0.16 8.51
CA LYS A 9 11.27 1.12 8.70
C LYS A 9 12.80 1.02 8.70
N ASP A 10 13.34 -0.17 8.94
CA ASP A 10 14.79 -0.39 9.16
C ASP A 10 15.50 -0.97 7.93
N LYS A 11 14.81 -1.06 6.77
CA LYS A 11 15.35 -1.61 5.52
C LYS A 11 14.93 -0.78 4.31
N SER A 12 15.65 -0.95 3.21
CA SER A 12 15.20 -0.47 1.91
C SER A 12 13.93 -1.23 1.51
N ASN A 13 12.92 -0.50 1.05
CA ASN A 13 11.61 -1.05 0.72
C ASN A 13 11.40 -1.00 -0.79
N ASN A 14 10.81 -2.06 -1.36
CA ASN A 14 10.44 -2.04 -2.77
C ASN A 14 9.37 -0.95 -3.03
N PRO A 15 9.58 -0.04 -4.01
CA PRO A 15 8.65 1.05 -4.30
C PRO A 15 7.21 0.60 -4.60
N ASP A 16 7.03 -0.54 -5.29
CA ASP A 16 5.70 -1.09 -5.60
C ASP A 16 5.00 -1.61 -4.33
N ASP A 17 5.76 -2.25 -3.43
CA ASP A 17 5.23 -2.77 -2.17
C ASP A 17 4.83 -1.61 -1.23
N VAL A 18 5.60 -0.52 -1.24
CA VAL A 18 5.27 0.72 -0.51
C VAL A 18 3.94 1.29 -0.99
N LEU A 19 3.77 1.47 -2.30
CA LEU A 19 2.50 1.93 -2.86
C LEU A 19 1.36 0.97 -2.49
N ALA A 20 1.59 -0.34 -2.55
CA ALA A 20 0.55 -1.33 -2.30
C ALA A 20 0.05 -1.25 -0.87
N VAL A 21 0.98 -1.12 0.07
CA VAL A 21 0.66 -0.98 1.49
C VAL A 21 -0.03 0.36 1.74
N LYS A 22 0.43 1.48 1.18
CA LYS A 22 -0.24 2.79 1.37
C LYS A 22 -1.67 2.79 0.86
N VAL A 23 -1.91 2.26 -0.35
CA VAL A 23 -3.27 2.18 -0.90
C VAL A 23 -4.15 1.25 -0.05
N ALA A 24 -3.60 0.13 0.42
CA ALA A 24 -4.33 -0.77 1.32
C ALA A 24 -4.73 -0.05 2.62
N LEU A 25 -3.79 0.63 3.26
CA LEU A 25 -4.02 1.36 4.50
C LEU A 25 -5.05 2.48 4.29
N ALA A 26 -4.94 3.25 3.19
CA ALA A 26 -5.88 4.31 2.86
C ALA A 26 -7.29 3.75 2.64
N SER A 27 -7.42 2.65 1.89
CA SER A 27 -8.70 1.98 1.65
C SER A 27 -9.36 1.45 2.93
N LEU A 28 -8.55 1.17 3.96
CA LEU A 28 -8.98 0.65 5.25
C LEU A 28 -9.08 1.75 6.32
N GLY A 29 -8.80 3.01 5.99
CA GLY A 29 -8.85 4.15 6.91
C GLY A 29 -7.65 4.31 7.85
N TYR A 30 -6.55 3.59 7.62
CA TYR A 30 -5.31 3.65 8.43
C TYR A 30 -4.22 4.55 7.85
N TYR A 31 -4.48 5.22 6.73
CA TYR A 31 -3.54 6.16 6.13
C TYR A 31 -4.29 7.28 5.43
N GLU A 32 -3.92 8.52 5.76
CA GLU A 32 -4.45 9.70 5.08
C GLU A 32 -3.55 10.04 3.88
N THR A 33 -4.14 10.07 2.69
CA THR A 33 -3.41 10.43 1.48
C THR A 33 -3.05 11.92 1.53
N PRO A 34 -1.75 12.28 1.49
CA PRO A 34 -1.33 13.68 1.50
C PRO A 34 -1.89 14.45 0.30
N GLY A 35 -2.00 15.78 0.42
CA GLY A 35 -2.52 16.64 -0.67
C GLY A 35 -1.70 16.59 -1.97
N TYR A 36 -0.44 16.17 -1.90
CA TYR A 36 0.42 15.93 -3.07
C TYR A 36 0.27 14.52 -3.68
N GLY A 37 -0.63 13.69 -3.15
CA GLY A 37 -0.89 12.34 -3.62
C GLY A 37 -0.02 11.26 -2.99
N LEU A 38 -0.21 10.03 -3.48
CA LEU A 38 0.54 8.85 -3.03
C LEU A 38 1.88 8.73 -3.73
N THR A 39 2.94 8.66 -2.94
CA THR A 39 4.30 8.42 -3.45
C THR A 39 4.79 7.01 -3.11
N SER A 40 5.75 6.53 -3.89
CA SER A 40 6.41 5.24 -3.69
C SER A 40 7.52 5.26 -2.62
N TYR A 41 7.64 6.38 -1.89
CA TYR A 41 8.59 6.53 -0.79
C TYR A 41 7.93 6.19 0.53
N PRO A 42 8.54 5.33 1.37
CA PRO A 42 8.00 5.03 2.69
C PRO A 42 8.04 6.28 3.58
N ASP A 43 7.01 6.47 4.39
CA ASP A 43 6.91 7.62 5.30
C ASP A 43 6.46 7.19 6.70
N LYS A 44 6.54 8.12 7.66
CA LYS A 44 6.20 7.84 9.07
C LYS A 44 4.73 7.49 9.25
N ALA A 45 3.83 8.15 8.52
CA ALA A 45 2.39 7.93 8.63
C ALA A 45 2.01 6.52 8.16
N MET A 46 2.66 6.02 7.10
CA MET A 46 2.50 4.65 6.62
C MET A 46 2.86 3.63 7.71
N PHE A 47 4.02 3.75 8.35
CA PHE A 47 4.40 2.81 9.42
C PHE A 47 3.54 2.93 10.68
N ALA A 48 3.05 4.13 11.00
CA ALA A 48 2.07 4.31 12.05
C ALA A 48 0.75 3.59 11.70
N GLY A 49 0.27 3.72 10.47
CA GLY A 49 -0.90 3.03 9.95
C GLY A 49 -0.78 1.51 10.02
N ILE A 50 0.37 0.94 9.62
CA ILE A 50 0.63 -0.51 9.73
C ILE A 50 0.47 -0.97 11.18
N LYS A 51 1.10 -0.26 12.13
CA LYS A 51 1.04 -0.62 13.55
C LYS A 51 -0.37 -0.47 14.12
N GLN A 52 -1.12 0.53 13.70
CA GLN A 52 -2.49 0.74 14.16
C GLN A 52 -3.40 -0.38 13.64
N LEU A 53 -3.31 -0.70 12.34
CA LEU A 53 -4.02 -1.82 11.74
C LEU A 53 -3.67 -3.15 12.42
N GLN A 54 -2.39 -3.41 12.67
CA GLN A 54 -1.96 -4.63 13.36
C GLN A 54 -2.56 -4.72 14.76
N LYS A 55 -2.55 -3.62 15.53
CA LYS A 55 -3.15 -3.55 16.85
C LYS A 55 -4.65 -3.85 16.80
N ASP A 56 -5.38 -3.17 15.91
CA ASP A 56 -6.84 -3.28 15.83
C ASP A 56 -7.32 -4.64 15.32
N TRP A 57 -6.46 -5.34 14.57
CA TRP A 57 -6.74 -6.69 14.06
C TRP A 57 -6.14 -7.82 14.91
N GLY A 58 -5.55 -7.50 16.07
CA GLY A 58 -4.95 -8.48 16.96
C GLY A 58 -3.72 -9.21 16.39
N LEU A 59 -3.01 -8.56 15.46
CA LEU A 59 -1.78 -9.05 14.86
C LEU A 59 -0.56 -8.60 15.67
N LYS A 60 0.61 -9.14 15.36
CA LYS A 60 1.86 -8.63 15.94
C LYS A 60 2.10 -7.17 15.56
N GLN A 61 2.16 -6.27 16.55
CA GLN A 61 2.34 -4.83 16.35
C GLN A 61 3.81 -4.41 16.08
N ASP A 62 4.45 -5.03 15.08
CA ASP A 62 5.86 -4.75 14.76
C ASP A 62 6.05 -3.65 13.70
N GLY A 63 4.99 -3.22 13.03
CA GLY A 63 5.05 -2.26 11.94
C GLY A 63 5.71 -2.82 10.67
N VAL A 64 5.76 -4.15 10.54
CA VAL A 64 6.40 -4.85 9.44
C VAL A 64 5.35 -5.61 8.63
N VAL A 65 5.46 -5.53 7.30
CA VAL A 65 4.67 -6.36 6.38
C VAL A 65 5.64 -7.33 5.72
N LYS A 66 5.49 -8.62 5.98
CA LYS A 66 6.34 -9.68 5.38
C LYS A 66 5.63 -10.34 4.20
N PRO A 67 6.36 -10.75 3.16
CA PRO A 67 5.80 -11.60 2.11
C PRO A 67 5.16 -12.84 2.71
N SER A 68 3.91 -13.09 2.35
CA SER A 68 3.09 -14.17 2.91
C SER A 68 2.94 -14.13 4.44
N GLY A 69 3.20 -12.98 5.08
CA GLY A 69 3.04 -12.80 6.53
C GLY A 69 1.60 -12.52 6.95
N GLU A 70 1.36 -12.49 8.27
CA GLU A 70 0.04 -12.28 8.87
C GLU A 70 -0.63 -11.00 8.37
N THR A 71 0.11 -9.87 8.32
CA THR A 71 -0.41 -8.57 7.87
C THR A 71 -0.82 -8.61 6.40
N GLU A 72 0.02 -9.18 5.52
CA GLU A 72 -0.31 -9.30 4.09
C GLU A 72 -1.54 -10.16 3.87
N GLN A 73 -1.59 -11.33 4.52
CA GLN A 73 -2.70 -12.28 4.36
C GLN A 73 -4.01 -11.70 4.88
N LYS A 74 -3.99 -11.01 6.02
CA LYS A 74 -5.19 -10.39 6.59
C LYS A 74 -5.72 -9.28 5.69
N ILE A 75 -4.85 -8.38 5.21
CA ILE A 75 -5.22 -7.33 4.24
C ILE A 75 -5.79 -7.96 2.96
N LYS A 76 -5.15 -9.02 2.44
CA LYS A 76 -5.61 -9.73 1.25
C LYS A 76 -7.01 -10.34 1.45
N GLY A 77 -7.27 -10.93 2.61
CA GLY A 77 -8.58 -11.50 2.96
C GLY A 77 -9.69 -10.45 3.04
N VAL A 78 -9.38 -9.26 3.57
CA VAL A 78 -10.36 -8.17 3.69
C VAL A 78 -10.63 -7.48 2.35
N LEU A 79 -9.59 -7.18 1.57
CA LEU A 79 -9.74 -6.41 0.33
C LEU A 79 -10.13 -7.26 -0.89
N GLY A 80 -9.92 -8.59 -0.84
CA GLY A 80 -10.30 -9.54 -1.90
C GLY A 80 -9.50 -9.43 -3.22
N LYS A 81 -9.15 -8.21 -3.65
CA LYS A 81 -8.33 -7.88 -4.83
C LYS A 81 -7.08 -7.08 -4.45
N SER A 82 -6.20 -6.82 -5.41
CA SER A 82 -5.07 -5.92 -5.19
C SER A 82 -5.58 -4.48 -5.00
N PRO A 83 -5.17 -3.77 -3.94
CA PRO A 83 -5.54 -2.37 -3.74
C PRO A 83 -4.92 -1.48 -4.83
N ILE A 84 -3.76 -1.88 -5.38
CA ILE A 84 -3.24 -1.30 -6.61
C ILE A 84 -4.02 -1.89 -7.78
N GLN A 85 -4.81 -1.06 -8.45
CA GLN A 85 -5.29 -1.34 -9.79
C GLN A 85 -4.16 -0.97 -10.79
N ARG A 86 -4.10 -1.65 -11.94
CA ARG A 86 -3.14 -1.32 -13.01
C ARG A 86 -3.89 -0.70 -14.18
N CYS A 87 -3.32 0.34 -14.76
CA CYS A 87 -3.87 0.94 -15.97
C CYS A 87 -3.88 -0.08 -17.10
N VAL A 88 -5.05 -0.27 -17.73
CA VAL A 88 -5.21 -1.16 -18.89
C VAL A 88 -4.41 -0.70 -20.11
N THR A 89 -4.06 0.59 -20.17
CA THR A 89 -3.33 1.20 -21.29
C THR A 89 -1.81 1.06 -21.14
N CYS A 90 -1.23 1.40 -19.98
CA CYS A 90 0.23 1.41 -19.79
C CYS A 90 0.77 0.36 -18.80
N GLY A 91 -0.11 -0.34 -18.07
CA GLY A 91 0.29 -1.30 -17.03
C GLY A 91 0.81 -0.68 -15.73
N GLY A 92 0.87 0.65 -15.64
CA GLY A 92 1.33 1.41 -14.47
C GLY A 92 0.36 1.30 -13.27
N PRO A 93 0.88 1.34 -12.03
CA PRO A 93 0.04 1.25 -10.82
C PRO A 93 -0.72 2.56 -10.59
N HIS A 94 -2.03 2.48 -10.31
CA HIS A 94 -2.83 3.62 -9.87
C HIS A 94 -3.50 3.34 -8.51
N GLY A 95 -3.45 4.33 -7.62
CA GLY A 95 -4.04 4.27 -6.29
C GLY A 95 -5.50 4.72 -6.33
N GLY A 96 -6.42 3.79 -6.59
CA GLY A 96 -7.82 3.85 -6.14
C GLY A 96 -8.74 5.01 -6.57
N SER A 97 -8.31 5.99 -7.35
CA SER A 97 -9.18 7.04 -7.87
C SER A 97 -9.32 6.90 -9.39
N HIS A 98 -10.56 6.73 -9.85
CA HIS A 98 -10.94 6.77 -11.26
C HIS A 98 -10.85 8.22 -11.75
N GLY A 99 -9.65 8.77 -11.82
CA GLY A 99 -9.39 9.97 -12.62
C GLY A 99 -9.23 9.56 -14.08
N ASP A 100 -9.80 10.32 -15.00
CA ASP A 100 -9.68 10.12 -16.46
C ASP A 100 -8.21 10.20 -16.96
N GLN A 101 -7.30 10.60 -16.08
CA GLN A 101 -5.89 10.84 -16.36
C GLN A 101 -5.02 9.96 -15.48
N CYS A 102 -4.45 8.92 -16.07
CA CYS A 102 -3.29 8.27 -15.51
C CYS A 102 -2.08 9.18 -15.77
N GLU A 103 -1.43 9.72 -14.73
CA GLU A 103 -0.25 10.58 -14.88
C GLU A 103 0.88 9.91 -15.67
N PHE A 104 0.98 8.57 -15.60
CA PHE A 104 1.91 7.76 -16.39
C PHE A 104 1.52 7.62 -17.87
N CYS A 105 0.25 7.82 -18.24
CA CYS A 105 -0.22 7.86 -19.62
C CYS A 105 -0.30 9.28 -20.18
N ALA A 106 -0.53 10.29 -19.34
CA ALA A 106 -0.70 11.68 -19.75
C ALA A 106 0.58 12.33 -20.31
N ASN A 107 1.74 11.70 -20.09
CA ASN A 107 3.06 12.15 -20.56
C ASN A 107 3.74 11.16 -21.54
N LYS A 108 2.97 10.42 -22.34
CA LYS A 108 3.50 9.61 -23.45
C LYS A 108 3.04 10.10 -24.80
#